data_AF-U1R067-F1
#
_entry.id   AF-U1R067-F1
#
_cell.length_a   1.000
_cell.length_b   1.000
_cell.length_c   1.000
_cell.angle_alpha   90.00
_cell.angle_beta   90.00
_cell.angle_gamma   90.00
#
_symmetry.space_group_name_H-M   'P 1'
#
loop_
_entity.id
_entity.type
_entity.pdbx_description
1 polymer ?
#
loop_
_entity_poly.entity_id
_entity_poly.type
_entity_poly.pdbx_seq_one_letter_code
_entity_poly.pdbx_strand_id
1 'polypeptide(L)'
;MATPLRFRYWHGAWTADRVRRDLYEELDDNLGATASAPWFAPPDGYEARRFDMDDGSLALFAWTADDEGPAGTDGGPGGYWVGNTETPSTLWRTDKYGFGESPAPITAWAERELTAVLHDAEPWLEAYPTLSWYFLPVLCSKDGAATTRRFFREADAGFPDTTREAALGFYESFLERGVLDDTREEMAAKLGTSEVFDRTRMTATMGEFDAAWLLDRAGYDVTPEIEVSTDHVIDYRAERDERGDTRRGDTPRPAQTAERRHTDASAPGDGPDESRRPTVCPRRRCRPVDRLFVVPRRRLAPSLRGTT
;
A
#
# COMPACT_ATOMS: atom_id res chain seq x y z
N MET A 1 4.27 9.77 11.12
CA MET A 1 3.54 9.31 9.92
C MET A 1 3.79 7.83 9.82
N ALA A 2 2.72 7.04 9.77
CA ALA A 2 2.88 5.61 9.64
C ALA A 2 3.43 5.29 8.26
N THR A 3 4.46 4.45 8.21
CA THR A 3 5.16 4.06 6.98
C THR A 3 5.09 2.55 6.83
N PRO A 4 5.15 2.01 5.60
CA PRO A 4 5.30 0.59 5.41
C PRO A 4 6.52 0.07 6.18
N LEU A 5 6.52 -1.23 6.45
CA LEU A 5 7.69 -1.91 6.96
C LEU A 5 8.86 -1.67 6.00
N ARG A 6 10.01 -1.29 6.57
CA ARG A 6 11.24 -0.95 5.85
C ARG A 6 12.44 -1.44 6.63
N PHE A 7 13.52 -1.70 5.91
CA PHE A 7 14.81 -1.95 6.53
C PHE A 7 15.35 -0.66 7.13
N ARG A 8 15.99 -0.78 8.28
CA ARG A 8 16.93 0.18 8.82
C ARG A 8 18.32 -0.36 8.62
N TYR A 9 19.19 0.45 8.04
CA TYR A 9 20.55 0.04 7.72
C TYR A 9 21.57 0.80 8.55
N TRP A 10 22.48 0.06 9.15
CA TRP A 10 23.62 0.59 9.89
C TRP A 10 24.91 0.29 9.15
N HIS A 11 25.68 1.33 8.84
CA HIS A 11 27.05 1.22 8.34
C HIS A 11 28.04 0.86 9.45
N GLY A 12 28.75 -0.25 9.28
CA GLY A 12 29.83 -0.67 10.16
C GLY A 12 29.59 -2.03 10.80
N ALA A 13 30.66 -2.56 11.39
CA ALA A 13 30.71 -3.94 11.86
C ALA A 13 29.77 -4.23 13.02
N TRP A 14 29.16 -5.41 12.96
CA TRP A 14 28.39 -6.03 14.03
C TRP A 14 29.03 -7.34 14.45
N THR A 15 28.83 -7.69 15.71
CA THR A 15 29.20 -8.98 16.29
C THR A 15 28.02 -9.48 17.11
N ALA A 16 27.96 -10.78 17.37
CA ALA A 16 26.92 -11.35 18.23
C ALA A 16 26.84 -10.66 19.61
N ASP A 17 27.99 -10.32 20.22
CA ASP A 17 28.03 -9.59 21.50
C ASP A 17 27.45 -8.18 21.38
N ARG A 18 27.73 -7.48 20.27
CA ARG A 18 27.17 -6.15 20.01
C ARG A 18 25.66 -6.24 19.79
N VAL A 19 25.18 -7.21 19.03
CA VAL A 19 23.75 -7.44 18.83
C VAL A 19 23.05 -7.71 20.16
N ARG A 20 23.67 -8.51 21.04
CA ARG A 20 23.14 -8.75 22.38
C ARG A 20 23.03 -7.45 23.19
N ARG A 21 24.12 -6.70 23.31
CA ARG A 21 24.18 -5.51 24.16
C ARG A 21 23.39 -4.33 23.60
N ASP A 22 23.50 -4.05 22.31
CA ASP A 22 23.00 -2.82 21.69
C ASP A 22 21.56 -2.96 21.15
N LEU A 23 21.05 -4.18 20.98
CA LEU A 23 19.69 -4.46 20.50
C LEU A 23 18.88 -5.29 21.50
N TYR A 24 19.33 -6.50 21.83
CA TYR A 24 18.54 -7.45 22.63
C TYR A 24 18.25 -6.92 24.04
N GLU A 25 19.26 -6.46 24.78
CA GLU A 25 19.08 -6.02 26.18
C GLU A 25 18.07 -4.87 26.27
N GLU A 26 18.10 -3.90 25.35
CA GLU A 26 17.12 -2.80 25.31
C GLU A 26 15.69 -3.30 25.00
N LEU A 27 15.56 -4.26 24.08
CA LEU A 27 14.25 -4.83 23.73
C LEU A 27 13.68 -5.70 24.86
N ASP A 28 14.54 -6.47 25.54
CA ASP A 28 14.15 -7.31 26.67
C ASP A 28 13.69 -6.46 27.85
N ASP A 29 14.49 -5.45 28.22
CA ASP A 29 14.17 -4.55 29.32
C ASP A 29 12.87 -3.76 29.11
N ASN A 30 12.54 -3.40 27.85
CA ASN A 30 11.37 -2.58 27.53
C ASN A 30 10.12 -3.39 27.14
N LEU A 31 10.28 -4.51 26.44
CA LEU A 31 9.19 -5.23 25.76
C LEU A 31 9.17 -6.76 26.02
N GLY A 32 10.08 -7.28 26.87
CA GLY A 32 10.14 -8.72 27.16
C GLY A 32 10.58 -9.56 25.96
N ALA A 33 11.57 -9.05 25.20
CA ALA A 33 12.11 -9.73 24.04
C ALA A 33 12.73 -11.10 24.37
N THR A 34 12.51 -12.07 23.51
CA THR A 34 13.30 -13.31 23.43
C THR A 34 14.14 -13.31 22.15
N ALA A 35 15.46 -13.50 22.28
CA ALA A 35 16.36 -13.64 21.14
C ALA A 35 16.52 -15.12 20.72
N SER A 36 16.12 -15.45 19.50
CA SER A 36 16.14 -16.80 18.95
C SER A 36 16.92 -16.87 17.62
N ALA A 37 17.13 -18.08 17.11
CA ALA A 37 17.59 -18.24 15.73
C ALA A 37 16.41 -17.94 14.79
N PRO A 38 16.64 -17.33 13.62
CA PRO A 38 15.60 -17.17 12.61
C PRO A 38 15.03 -18.55 12.18
N TRP A 39 13.79 -18.58 11.70
CA TRP A 39 13.14 -19.80 11.23
C TRP A 39 13.78 -20.34 9.94
N PHE A 40 14.34 -19.45 9.12
CA PHE A 40 15.05 -19.75 7.90
C PHE A 40 16.52 -19.33 8.03
N ALA A 41 17.41 -20.17 7.49
CA ALA A 41 18.84 -19.85 7.46
C ALA A 41 19.07 -18.48 6.79
N PRO A 42 19.92 -17.63 7.38
CA PRO A 42 20.29 -16.36 6.75
C PRO A 42 21.07 -16.60 5.45
N PRO A 43 21.19 -15.58 4.58
CA PRO A 43 21.99 -15.69 3.37
C PRO A 43 23.47 -15.96 3.68
N ASP A 44 24.18 -16.55 2.72
CA ASP A 44 25.63 -16.81 2.85
C ASP A 44 26.39 -15.51 3.16
N GLY A 45 27.29 -15.57 4.15
CA GLY A 45 28.04 -14.40 4.61
C GLY A 45 27.31 -13.50 5.59
N TYR A 46 26.08 -13.84 5.97
CA TYR A 46 25.32 -13.14 7.01
C TYR A 46 25.15 -14.00 8.26
N GLU A 47 25.24 -13.33 9.41
CA GLU A 47 24.70 -13.82 10.65
C GLU A 47 23.36 -13.13 10.91
N ALA A 48 22.45 -13.78 11.63
CA ALA A 48 21.15 -13.20 11.90
C ALA A 48 20.57 -13.61 13.25
N ARG A 49 19.72 -12.74 13.78
CA ARG A 49 18.91 -12.95 14.97
C ARG A 49 17.47 -12.53 14.75
N ARG A 50 16.59 -13.30 15.37
CA ARG A 50 15.17 -12.99 15.50
C ARG A 50 14.90 -12.57 16.93
N PHE A 51 14.05 -11.57 17.09
CA PHE A 51 13.55 -11.08 18.37
C PHE A 51 12.02 -11.16 18.36
N ASP A 52 11.47 -11.89 19.32
CA ASP A 52 10.03 -12.02 19.54
C ASP A 52 9.68 -11.31 20.85
N MET A 53 8.74 -10.36 20.83
CA MET A 53 8.34 -9.56 22.00
C MET A 53 7.10 -10.17 22.68
N ASP A 54 6.91 -9.88 23.97
CA ASP A 54 5.75 -10.35 24.73
C ASP A 54 4.41 -9.78 24.21
N ASP A 55 4.44 -8.63 23.54
CA ASP A 55 3.26 -8.02 22.91
C ASP A 55 2.89 -8.66 21.55
N GLY A 56 3.66 -9.66 21.10
CA GLY A 56 3.49 -10.35 19.82
C GLY A 56 4.10 -9.62 18.62
N SER A 57 4.77 -8.48 18.83
CA SER A 57 5.61 -7.87 17.80
C SER A 57 6.93 -8.64 17.63
N LEU A 58 7.59 -8.44 16.49
CA LEU A 58 8.82 -9.13 16.13
C LEU A 58 9.80 -8.19 15.42
N ALA A 59 11.06 -8.57 15.47
CA ALA A 59 12.10 -8.01 14.61
C ALA A 59 13.10 -9.06 14.15
N LEU A 60 13.68 -8.78 12.99
CA LEU A 60 14.75 -9.52 12.37
C LEU A 60 15.96 -8.59 12.26
N PHE A 61 17.12 -9.12 12.60
CA PHE A 61 18.39 -8.42 12.43
C PHE A 61 19.38 -9.35 11.72
N ALA A 62 19.91 -8.91 10.58
CA ALA A 62 20.98 -9.60 9.87
C ALA A 62 22.20 -8.69 9.73
N TRP A 63 23.41 -9.23 9.85
CA TRP A 63 24.63 -8.47 9.69
C TRP A 63 25.70 -9.25 8.95
N THR A 64 26.60 -8.51 8.31
CA THR A 64 27.69 -9.06 7.51
C THR A 64 28.96 -8.24 7.69
N ALA A 65 30.09 -8.86 7.39
CA ALA A 65 31.39 -8.20 7.29
C ALA A 65 31.59 -7.53 5.92
N ASP A 66 30.84 -7.93 4.89
CA ASP A 66 31.01 -7.42 3.53
C ASP A 66 29.76 -7.67 2.67
N ASP A 67 29.12 -6.59 2.21
CA ASP A 67 28.12 -6.64 1.13
C ASP A 67 28.07 -5.32 0.33
N GLU A 68 27.15 -5.25 -0.63
CA GLU A 68 26.96 -4.07 -1.47
C GLU A 68 26.23 -2.92 -0.76
N GLY A 69 25.63 -3.17 0.41
CA GLY A 69 24.75 -2.22 1.08
C GLY A 69 23.44 -1.97 0.31
N PRO A 70 22.51 -1.19 0.89
CA PRO A 70 21.36 -0.68 0.14
C PRO A 70 21.77 0.25 -1.01
N ALA A 71 20.87 0.43 -1.97
CA ALA A 71 21.04 1.35 -3.09
C ALA A 71 21.42 2.77 -2.62
N GLY A 72 22.47 3.33 -3.21
CA GLY A 72 22.98 4.65 -2.85
C GLY A 72 23.98 4.67 -1.69
N THR A 73 24.44 3.50 -1.24
CA THR A 73 25.47 3.38 -0.19
C THR A 73 26.78 2.78 -0.73
N ASP A 74 27.87 2.91 0.03
CA ASP A 74 29.22 2.44 -0.36
C ASP A 74 29.48 0.95 -0.01
N GLY A 75 28.49 0.23 0.53
CA GLY A 75 28.62 -1.16 0.98
C GLY A 75 29.57 -1.38 2.16
N GLY A 76 30.08 -2.61 2.28
CA GLY A 76 31.01 -3.08 3.31
C GLY A 76 30.31 -3.71 4.52
N PRO A 77 30.93 -3.68 5.72
CA PRO A 77 30.32 -4.22 6.92
C PRO A 77 29.01 -3.49 7.23
N GLY A 78 27.92 -4.23 7.45
CA GLY A 78 26.59 -3.66 7.55
C GLY A 78 25.64 -4.46 8.42
N GLY A 79 24.59 -3.80 8.92
CA GLY A 79 23.51 -4.42 9.68
C GLY A 79 22.14 -3.96 9.20
N TYR A 80 21.21 -4.91 9.06
CA TYR A 80 19.87 -4.74 8.51
C TYR A 80 18.85 -5.10 9.58
N TRP A 81 18.05 -4.13 9.99
CA TRP A 81 16.96 -4.30 10.94
C TRP A 81 15.61 -4.15 10.24
N VAL A 82 14.70 -5.09 10.45
CA VAL A 82 13.31 -4.97 10.00
C VAL A 82 12.37 -5.60 11.03
N GLY A 83 11.29 -4.91 11.37
CA GLY A 83 10.36 -5.39 12.39
C GLY A 83 9.20 -4.45 12.64
N ASN A 84 8.14 -4.97 13.25
CA ASN A 84 6.94 -4.23 13.60
C ASN A 84 6.92 -3.78 15.08
N THR A 85 8.08 -3.82 15.72
CA THR A 85 8.29 -3.46 17.12
C THR A 85 8.92 -2.08 17.28
N GLU A 86 9.17 -1.65 18.53
CA GLU A 86 9.99 -0.49 18.80
C GLU A 86 11.41 -0.68 18.24
N THR A 87 11.92 0.34 17.56
CA THR A 87 13.31 0.30 17.08
C THR A 87 14.24 0.59 18.26
N PRO A 88 15.27 -0.23 18.52
CA PRO A 88 16.28 0.07 19.53
C PRO A 88 16.96 1.43 19.29
N SER A 89 17.32 2.11 20.38
CA SER A 89 17.88 3.47 20.36
C SER A 89 19.14 3.60 19.51
N THR A 90 19.98 2.56 19.50
CA THR A 90 21.18 2.45 18.64
C THR A 90 20.86 2.65 17.16
N LEU A 91 19.66 2.28 16.72
CA LEU A 91 19.23 2.34 15.33
C LEU A 91 18.36 3.56 15.01
N TRP A 92 18.07 4.48 15.93
CA TRP A 92 17.18 5.61 15.66
C TRP A 92 17.67 6.56 14.56
N ARG A 93 19.00 6.70 14.43
CA ARG A 93 19.65 7.59 13.45
C ARG A 93 20.03 6.88 12.14
N THR A 94 19.52 5.68 11.92
CA THR A 94 19.71 4.95 10.65
C THR A 94 18.72 5.43 9.60
N ASP A 95 19.18 5.40 8.35
CA ASP A 95 18.32 5.59 7.19
C ASP A 95 17.41 4.38 6.99
N LYS A 96 16.27 4.62 6.34
CA LYS A 96 15.26 3.60 6.03
C LYS A 96 15.27 3.29 4.54
N TYR A 97 15.28 2.00 4.22
CA TYR A 97 15.31 1.49 2.86
C TYR A 97 14.13 0.54 2.64
N GLY A 98 13.56 0.59 1.44
CA GLY A 98 12.60 -0.38 0.95
C GLY A 98 13.20 -1.77 0.81
N PHE A 99 12.32 -2.74 0.59
CA PHE A 99 12.69 -4.10 0.21
C PHE A 99 13.40 -4.12 -1.15
N GLY A 100 12.96 -3.31 -2.11
CA GLY A 100 13.60 -3.18 -3.44
C GLY A 100 14.92 -2.41 -3.43
N GLU A 101 15.18 -1.62 -2.39
CA GLU A 101 16.41 -0.83 -2.24
C GLU A 101 17.50 -1.60 -1.48
N SER A 102 17.14 -2.68 -0.78
CA SER A 102 18.07 -3.49 0.03
C SER A 102 18.62 -4.68 -0.78
N PRO A 103 19.78 -5.26 -0.40
CA PRO A 103 20.35 -6.40 -1.12
C PRO A 103 19.35 -7.55 -1.27
N ALA A 104 19.22 -8.07 -2.49
CA ALA A 104 18.26 -9.11 -2.82
C ALA A 104 18.30 -10.35 -1.89
N PRO A 105 19.48 -10.86 -1.46
CA PRO A 105 19.53 -11.99 -0.53
C PRO A 105 18.89 -11.68 0.82
N ILE A 106 19.11 -10.48 1.35
CA ILE A 106 18.56 -10.03 2.63
C ILE A 106 17.05 -9.81 2.53
N THR A 107 16.62 -9.16 1.45
CA THR A 107 15.21 -8.97 1.12
C THR A 107 14.49 -10.32 1.04
N ALA A 108 15.00 -11.27 0.26
CA ALA A 108 14.38 -12.60 0.11
C ALA A 108 14.32 -13.37 1.43
N TRP A 109 15.36 -13.30 2.27
CA TRP A 109 15.35 -13.93 3.58
C TRP A 109 14.30 -13.31 4.51
N ALA A 110 14.26 -11.98 4.63
CA ALA A 110 13.31 -11.29 5.48
C ALA A 110 11.86 -11.51 5.02
N GLU A 111 11.60 -11.48 3.71
CA GLU A 111 10.27 -11.75 3.16
C GLU A 111 9.79 -13.16 3.51
N ARG A 112 10.67 -14.17 3.48
CA ARG A 112 10.33 -15.53 3.89
C ARG A 112 9.96 -15.63 5.37
N GLU A 113 10.78 -15.04 6.24
CA GLU A 113 10.50 -14.96 7.68
C GLU A 113 9.17 -14.27 7.97
N LEU A 114 8.97 -13.08 7.40
CA LEU A 114 7.77 -12.28 7.62
C LEU A 114 6.52 -12.94 7.04
N THR A 115 6.63 -13.60 5.89
CA THR A 115 5.52 -14.35 5.28
C THR A 115 5.13 -15.55 6.14
N ALA A 116 6.11 -16.31 6.64
CA ALA A 116 5.82 -17.42 7.54
C ALA A 116 5.12 -16.95 8.82
N VAL A 117 5.56 -15.83 9.41
CA VAL A 117 4.88 -15.28 10.60
C VAL A 117 3.47 -14.79 10.25
N LEU A 118 3.31 -14.14 9.10
CA LEU A 118 2.01 -13.68 8.64
C LEU A 118 1.04 -14.86 8.47
N HIS A 119 1.49 -15.96 7.89
CA HIS A 119 0.68 -17.16 7.66
C HIS A 119 0.40 -17.93 8.96
N ASP A 120 1.33 -17.97 9.91
CA ASP A 120 1.05 -18.50 11.25
C ASP A 120 -0.04 -17.69 11.98
N ALA A 121 0.01 -16.36 11.87
CA ALA A 121 -0.98 -15.47 12.50
C ALA A 121 -2.32 -15.41 11.74
N GLU A 122 -2.31 -15.50 10.41
CA GLU A 122 -3.47 -15.39 9.54
C GLU A 122 -3.46 -16.51 8.48
N PRO A 123 -3.73 -17.78 8.86
CA PRO A 123 -3.58 -18.94 7.95
C PRO A 123 -4.42 -18.87 6.67
N TRP A 124 -5.50 -18.08 6.67
CA TRP A 124 -6.33 -17.89 5.48
C TRP A 124 -5.62 -17.12 4.35
N LEU A 125 -4.50 -16.45 4.63
CA LEU A 125 -3.67 -15.78 3.63
C LEU A 125 -2.75 -16.75 2.85
N GLU A 126 -2.55 -17.99 3.34
CA GLU A 126 -1.73 -19.00 2.63
C GLU A 126 -2.27 -19.33 1.24
N ALA A 127 -3.59 -19.22 1.05
CA ALA A 127 -4.25 -19.43 -0.24
C ALA A 127 -4.01 -18.29 -1.26
N TYR A 128 -3.41 -17.17 -0.82
CA TYR A 128 -3.18 -15.96 -1.62
C TYR A 128 -1.71 -15.49 -1.46
N PRO A 129 -0.74 -16.28 -1.94
CA PRO A 129 0.68 -16.01 -1.73
C PRO A 129 1.16 -14.72 -2.41
N THR A 130 0.65 -14.39 -3.60
CA THR A 130 1.05 -13.18 -4.33
C THR A 130 0.50 -11.93 -3.65
N LEU A 131 -0.75 -11.97 -3.19
CA LEU A 131 -1.35 -10.92 -2.37
C LEU A 131 -0.59 -10.74 -1.06
N SER A 132 -0.26 -11.84 -0.39
CA SER A 132 0.51 -11.84 0.85
C SER A 132 1.87 -11.17 0.65
N TRP A 133 2.59 -11.55 -0.40
CA TRP A 133 3.86 -10.94 -0.79
C TRP A 133 3.68 -9.46 -1.10
N TYR A 134 2.76 -9.11 -2.00
CA TYR A 134 2.57 -7.75 -2.47
C TYR A 134 2.32 -6.78 -1.31
N PHE A 135 1.41 -7.13 -0.41
CA PHE A 135 1.05 -6.31 0.74
C PHE A 135 1.85 -6.61 2.02
N LEU A 136 2.88 -7.46 1.96
CA LEU A 136 3.70 -7.84 3.12
C LEU A 136 4.19 -6.62 3.92
N PRO A 137 4.67 -5.52 3.29
CA PRO A 137 5.15 -4.35 4.04
C PRO A 137 4.08 -3.69 4.92
N VAL A 138 2.80 -3.80 4.56
CA VAL A 138 1.69 -3.22 5.34
C VAL A 138 1.03 -4.25 6.25
N LEU A 139 0.91 -5.51 5.80
CA LEU A 139 0.40 -6.64 6.58
C LEU A 139 1.27 -6.97 7.80
N CYS A 140 2.56 -6.63 7.74
CA CYS A 140 3.52 -6.76 8.84
C CYS A 140 4.00 -5.41 9.37
N SER A 141 3.36 -4.28 9.05
CA SER A 141 3.75 -2.98 9.62
C SER A 141 3.31 -2.86 11.09
N LYS A 142 4.03 -2.05 11.88
CA LYS A 142 3.65 -1.74 13.27
C LYS A 142 2.23 -1.14 13.35
N ASP A 143 2.01 -0.09 12.57
CA ASP A 143 0.83 0.76 12.70
C ASP A 143 -0.35 0.27 11.82
N GLY A 144 -0.06 -0.39 10.68
CA GLY A 144 -1.06 -0.74 9.67
C GLY A 144 -1.46 -2.22 9.62
N ALA A 145 -0.75 -3.13 10.30
CA ALA A 145 -1.03 -4.57 10.20
C ALA A 145 -2.46 -4.91 10.64
N ALA A 146 -2.89 -4.41 11.81
CA ALA A 146 -4.22 -4.71 12.34
C ALA A 146 -5.34 -4.22 11.42
N THR A 147 -5.23 -2.98 10.91
CA THR A 147 -6.26 -2.38 10.04
C THR A 147 -6.27 -3.02 8.65
N THR A 148 -5.10 -3.34 8.09
CA THR A 148 -4.96 -4.01 6.79
C THR A 148 -5.48 -5.44 6.82
N ARG A 149 -5.09 -6.23 7.83
CA ARG A 149 -5.62 -7.60 8.01
C ARG A 149 -7.13 -7.57 8.21
N ARG A 150 -7.64 -6.65 9.04
CA ARG A 150 -9.08 -6.45 9.23
C ARG A 150 -9.80 -6.13 7.93
N PHE A 151 -9.25 -5.24 7.10
CA PHE A 151 -9.86 -4.87 5.83
C PHE A 151 -10.02 -6.06 4.88
N PHE A 152 -8.95 -6.84 4.70
CA PHE A 152 -9.03 -8.05 3.86
C PHE A 152 -9.94 -9.13 4.45
N ARG A 153 -10.00 -9.24 5.79
CA ARG A 153 -10.81 -10.27 6.46
C ARG A 153 -12.30 -9.94 6.54
N GLU A 154 -12.65 -8.68 6.81
CA GLU A 154 -14.00 -8.26 7.21
C GLU A 154 -14.68 -7.31 6.22
N ALA A 155 -13.93 -6.71 5.29
CA ALA A 155 -14.47 -5.72 4.35
C ALA A 155 -14.41 -6.17 2.88
N ASP A 156 -14.28 -7.48 2.64
CA ASP A 156 -14.28 -8.12 1.32
C ASP A 156 -13.32 -7.43 0.33
N ALA A 157 -12.17 -6.97 0.84
CA ALA A 157 -11.17 -6.20 0.11
C ALA A 157 -11.73 -4.97 -0.66
N GLY A 158 -12.86 -4.42 -0.20
CA GLY A 158 -13.50 -3.23 -0.76
C GLY A 158 -14.54 -3.50 -1.84
N PHE A 159 -14.75 -4.75 -2.26
CA PHE A 159 -15.80 -5.07 -3.22
C PHE A 159 -17.20 -5.02 -2.59
N PRO A 160 -18.22 -4.47 -3.28
CA PRO A 160 -19.60 -4.60 -2.86
C PRO A 160 -20.13 -6.00 -3.17
N ASP A 161 -20.97 -6.54 -2.29
CA ASP A 161 -21.80 -7.73 -2.52
C ASP A 161 -21.03 -8.99 -2.99
N THR A 162 -19.82 -9.21 -2.48
CA THR A 162 -19.01 -10.40 -2.77
C THR A 162 -18.59 -11.11 -1.49
N THR A 163 -17.93 -12.27 -1.61
CA THR A 163 -17.25 -12.91 -0.48
C THR A 163 -15.78 -12.53 -0.47
N ARG A 164 -15.17 -12.53 0.72
CA ARG A 164 -13.72 -12.46 0.91
C ARG A 164 -12.96 -13.35 -0.08
N GLU A 165 -13.33 -14.62 -0.23
CA GLU A 165 -12.58 -15.55 -1.08
C GLU A 165 -12.61 -15.15 -2.55
N ALA A 166 -13.76 -14.68 -3.04
CA ALA A 166 -13.89 -14.20 -4.41
C ALA A 166 -13.10 -12.89 -4.63
N ALA A 167 -13.13 -11.98 -3.65
CA ALA A 167 -12.38 -10.72 -3.70
C ALA A 167 -10.86 -10.95 -3.66
N LEU A 168 -10.38 -11.77 -2.72
CA LEU A 168 -8.95 -12.09 -2.60
C LEU A 168 -8.46 -12.90 -3.80
N GLY A 169 -9.28 -13.84 -4.31
CA GLY A 169 -8.95 -14.59 -5.53
C GLY A 169 -8.84 -13.71 -6.78
N PHE A 170 -9.66 -12.65 -6.87
CA PHE A 170 -9.51 -11.64 -7.93
C PHE A 170 -8.17 -10.91 -7.81
N TYR A 171 -7.84 -10.38 -6.63
CA TYR A 171 -6.59 -9.64 -6.44
C TYR A 171 -5.35 -10.54 -6.59
N GLU A 172 -5.39 -11.77 -6.10
CA GLU A 172 -4.33 -12.77 -6.33
C GLU A 172 -4.07 -12.94 -7.83
N SER A 173 -5.12 -13.24 -8.61
CA SER A 173 -5.00 -13.45 -10.06
C SER A 173 -4.55 -12.20 -10.81
N PHE A 174 -4.89 -11.00 -10.31
CA PHE A 174 -4.43 -9.74 -10.90
C PHE A 174 -2.95 -9.51 -10.61
N LEU A 175 -2.54 -9.65 -9.35
CA LEU A 175 -1.17 -9.40 -8.91
C LEU A 175 -0.18 -10.41 -9.49
N GLU A 176 -0.60 -11.67 -9.74
CA GLU A 176 0.20 -12.69 -10.45
C GLU A 176 0.66 -12.25 -11.84
N ARG A 177 0.02 -11.23 -12.42
CA ARG A 177 0.42 -10.68 -13.73
C ARG A 177 1.64 -9.77 -13.65
N GLY A 178 2.07 -9.36 -12.46
CA GLY A 178 3.25 -8.54 -12.22
C GLY A 178 3.15 -7.09 -12.71
N VAL A 179 1.94 -6.61 -13.04
CA VAL A 179 1.72 -5.27 -13.65
C VAL A 179 2.20 -4.14 -12.74
N LEU A 180 2.17 -4.34 -11.42
CA LEU A 180 2.47 -3.32 -10.43
C LEU A 180 3.73 -3.63 -9.61
N ASP A 181 4.49 -4.68 -9.95
CA ASP A 181 5.60 -5.19 -9.13
C ASP A 181 6.69 -4.13 -8.92
N ASP A 182 7.05 -3.39 -9.98
CA ASP A 182 8.03 -2.30 -9.92
C ASP A 182 7.60 -1.14 -8.98
N THR A 183 6.30 -1.05 -8.69
CA THR A 183 5.69 -0.03 -7.83
C THR A 183 5.06 -0.62 -6.57
N ARG A 184 5.38 -1.88 -6.23
CA ARG A 184 4.74 -2.63 -5.15
C ARG A 184 4.72 -1.87 -3.84
N GLU A 185 5.87 -1.38 -3.39
CA GLU A 185 5.96 -0.70 -2.09
C GLU A 185 5.13 0.57 -2.03
N GLU A 186 5.11 1.34 -3.12
CA GLU A 186 4.34 2.58 -3.22
C GLU A 186 2.85 2.28 -3.18
N MET A 187 2.40 1.34 -4.02
CA MET A 187 1.00 0.96 -4.13
C MET A 187 0.49 0.24 -2.89
N ALA A 188 1.30 -0.61 -2.26
CA ALA A 188 0.97 -1.25 -0.99
C ALA A 188 0.83 -0.21 0.13
N ALA A 189 1.70 0.80 0.18
CA ALA A 189 1.66 1.87 1.18
C ALA A 189 0.35 2.67 1.15
N LYS A 190 -0.27 2.84 -0.02
CA LYS A 190 -1.56 3.53 -0.16
C LYS A 190 -2.64 2.85 0.68
N LEU A 191 -2.65 1.51 0.73
CA LEU A 191 -3.73 0.74 1.36
C LEU A 191 -3.83 1.06 2.85
N GLY A 192 -2.71 1.00 3.57
CA GLY A 192 -2.78 1.36 4.97
C GLY A 192 -1.49 1.17 5.73
N THR A 193 -1.03 2.26 6.29
CA THR A 193 -0.10 2.27 7.41
C THR A 193 -0.78 2.77 8.68
N SER A 194 -2.02 3.27 8.62
CA SER A 194 -2.69 3.89 9.78
C SER A 194 -3.22 2.87 10.79
N GLU A 195 -3.07 3.22 12.08
CA GLU A 195 -3.72 2.54 13.21
C GLU A 195 -5.26 2.68 13.19
N VAL A 196 -5.77 3.69 12.48
CA VAL A 196 -7.21 3.95 12.38
C VAL A 196 -7.78 3.23 11.15
N PHE A 197 -8.74 2.34 11.41
CA PHE A 197 -9.46 1.64 10.34
C PHE A 197 -10.39 2.60 9.60
N ASP A 198 -10.06 2.91 8.35
CA ASP A 198 -10.86 3.74 7.44
C ASP A 198 -11.27 2.91 6.21
N ARG A 199 -12.45 2.29 6.31
CA ARG A 199 -13.00 1.46 5.23
C ARG A 199 -13.11 2.24 3.91
N THR A 200 -13.56 3.48 3.95
CA THR A 200 -13.79 4.28 2.73
C THR A 200 -12.48 4.54 2.00
N ARG A 201 -11.44 4.97 2.72
CA ARG A 201 -10.11 5.22 2.15
C ARG A 201 -9.46 3.94 1.62
N MET A 202 -9.58 2.84 2.35
CA MET A 202 -9.01 1.55 1.96
C MET A 202 -9.73 0.98 0.73
N THR A 203 -11.06 1.05 0.67
CA THR A 203 -11.85 0.71 -0.53
C THR A 203 -11.48 1.59 -1.72
N ALA A 204 -11.34 2.91 -1.52
CA ALA A 204 -10.92 3.81 -2.59
C ALA A 204 -9.53 3.46 -3.13
N THR A 205 -8.61 3.05 -2.24
CA THR A 205 -7.27 2.59 -2.63
C THR A 205 -7.35 1.31 -3.47
N MET A 206 -8.13 0.32 -3.04
CA MET A 206 -8.31 -0.90 -3.82
C MET A 206 -8.99 -0.65 -5.18
N GLY A 207 -9.82 0.39 -5.28
CA GLY A 207 -10.34 0.88 -6.56
C GLY A 207 -9.25 1.32 -7.55
N GLU A 208 -8.08 1.75 -7.08
CA GLU A 208 -6.92 2.01 -7.95
C GLU A 208 -6.35 0.70 -8.53
N PHE A 209 -6.41 -0.41 -7.79
CA PHE A 209 -6.02 -1.73 -8.31
C PHE A 209 -7.03 -2.23 -9.35
N ASP A 210 -8.32 -2.01 -9.13
CA ASP A 210 -9.36 -2.32 -10.12
C ASP A 210 -9.16 -1.54 -11.42
N ALA A 211 -8.81 -0.25 -11.31
CA ALA A 211 -8.50 0.59 -12.46
C ALA A 211 -7.27 0.08 -13.23
N ALA A 212 -6.19 -0.27 -12.52
CA ALA A 212 -4.99 -0.86 -13.12
C ALA A 212 -5.32 -2.18 -13.84
N TRP A 213 -6.11 -3.06 -13.21
CA TRP A 213 -6.56 -4.29 -13.83
C TRP A 213 -7.36 -4.03 -15.11
N LEU A 214 -8.29 -3.06 -15.11
CA LEU A 214 -9.06 -2.70 -16.29
C LEU A 214 -8.17 -2.18 -17.44
N LEU A 215 -7.17 -1.36 -17.12
CA LEU A 215 -6.23 -0.80 -18.09
C LEU A 215 -5.33 -1.88 -18.69
N ASP A 216 -4.75 -2.73 -17.86
CA ASP A 216 -3.93 -3.86 -18.29
C ASP A 216 -4.76 -4.86 -19.14
N ARG A 217 -6.02 -5.15 -18.76
CA ARG A 217 -6.92 -5.98 -19.58
C ARG A 217 -7.27 -5.35 -20.92
N ALA A 218 -7.21 -4.03 -21.03
CA ALA A 218 -7.39 -3.31 -22.28
C ALA A 218 -6.10 -3.19 -23.11
N GLY A 219 -4.98 -3.74 -22.60
CA GLY A 219 -3.67 -3.76 -23.27
C GLY A 219 -2.93 -2.44 -23.17
N TYR A 220 -3.09 -1.72 -22.05
CA TYR A 220 -2.26 -0.56 -21.73
C TYR A 220 -1.16 -0.95 -20.74
N ASP A 221 0.01 -0.36 -20.92
CA ASP A 221 1.05 -0.33 -19.90
C ASP A 221 0.66 0.73 -18.86
N VAL A 222 0.71 0.35 -17.59
CA VAL A 222 0.21 1.15 -16.47
C VAL A 222 1.39 1.64 -15.64
N THR A 223 1.47 2.95 -15.42
CA THR A 223 2.42 3.54 -14.46
C THR A 223 1.62 4.38 -13.47
N PRO A 224 1.68 4.07 -12.16
CA PRO A 224 1.13 4.95 -11.13
C PRO A 224 1.67 6.37 -11.29
N GLU A 225 0.79 7.38 -11.33
CA GLU A 225 1.20 8.78 -11.21
C GLU A 225 1.04 9.24 -9.76
N ILE A 226 2.12 9.80 -9.23
CA ILE A 226 2.13 10.43 -7.91
C ILE A 226 1.70 11.89 -8.09
N GLU A 227 0.78 12.32 -7.25
CA GLU A 227 0.18 13.66 -7.12
C GLU A 227 0.95 14.79 -7.85
N VAL A 228 0.57 15.06 -9.10
CA VAL A 228 1.04 16.25 -9.84
C VAL A 228 0.14 17.41 -9.41
N SER A 229 0.73 18.57 -9.13
CA SER A 229 0.14 19.79 -8.56
C SER A 229 -0.94 20.50 -9.40
N THR A 230 -1.71 19.77 -10.19
CA THR A 230 -2.88 20.25 -10.91
C THR A 230 -4.14 19.78 -10.18
N ASP A 231 -5.20 20.58 -10.20
CA ASP A 231 -6.51 20.33 -9.53
C ASP A 231 -7.26 19.05 -9.99
N HIS A 232 -6.58 18.08 -10.60
CA HIS A 232 -7.05 16.76 -11.01
C HIS A 232 -6.02 15.73 -10.52
N VAL A 233 -6.42 14.86 -9.59
CA VAL A 233 -5.57 13.77 -9.10
C VAL A 233 -5.68 12.62 -10.09
N ILE A 234 -4.62 12.46 -10.90
CA ILE A 234 -4.49 11.39 -11.87
C ILE A 234 -3.75 10.26 -11.18
N ASP A 235 -4.37 9.07 -11.09
CA ASP A 235 -3.77 7.94 -10.37
C ASP A 235 -2.87 7.11 -11.27
N TYR A 236 -3.12 7.11 -12.59
CA TYR A 236 -2.31 6.37 -13.56
C TYR A 236 -2.07 7.12 -14.87
N ARG A 237 -0.86 6.97 -15.38
CA ARG A 237 -0.55 7.12 -16.80
C ARG A 237 -0.72 5.76 -17.48
N ALA A 238 -1.45 5.75 -18.59
CA ALA A 238 -1.64 4.56 -19.41
C ALA A 238 -1.16 4.82 -20.84
N GLU A 239 -0.26 3.96 -21.33
CA GLU A 239 0.31 4.05 -22.67
C GLU A 239 -0.01 2.80 -23.49
N ARG A 240 -0.11 2.97 -24.81
CA ARG A 240 -0.30 1.88 -25.77
C ARG A 240 0.60 2.14 -26.98
N ASP A 241 1.19 1.08 -27.51
CA ASP A 241 2.25 1.08 -28.51
C ASP A 241 1.89 1.66 -29.90
N GLU A 242 2.88 2.39 -30.46
CA GLU A 242 3.13 3.05 -31.76
C GLU A 242 2.03 3.77 -32.58
N ARG A 243 0.76 3.74 -32.20
CA ARG A 243 -0.27 4.64 -32.76
C ARG A 243 -0.87 5.52 -31.67
N GLY A 244 0.03 6.27 -31.04
CA GLY A 244 -0.17 7.32 -30.04
C GLY A 244 -1.61 7.66 -29.70
N ASP A 245 -2.11 7.08 -28.61
CA ASP A 245 -3.22 7.63 -27.85
C ASP A 245 -2.86 7.47 -26.37
N THR A 246 -2.06 8.40 -25.84
CA THR A 246 -1.76 8.47 -24.40
C THR A 246 -3.05 8.82 -23.67
N ARG A 247 -3.50 7.97 -22.75
CA ARG A 247 -4.71 8.22 -21.95
C ARG A 247 -4.32 8.40 -20.50
N ARG A 248 -4.93 9.40 -19.87
CA ARG A 248 -4.82 9.65 -18.43
C ARG A 248 -6.10 9.13 -17.77
N GLY A 249 -5.95 8.33 -16.73
CA GLY A 249 -7.05 7.75 -15.97
C GLY A 249 -7.08 8.30 -14.55
N ASP A 250 -8.23 8.83 -14.15
CA ASP A 250 -8.48 9.30 -12.79
C ASP A 250 -9.47 8.33 -12.14
N THR A 251 -9.17 7.85 -10.93
CA THR A 251 -10.12 7.08 -10.12
C THR A 251 -10.91 8.07 -9.26
N PRO A 252 -12.25 8.14 -9.37
CA PRO A 252 -13.02 9.05 -8.54
C PRO A 252 -12.92 8.63 -7.07
N ARG A 253 -12.13 9.36 -6.26
CA ARG A 253 -12.22 9.24 -4.81
C ARG A 253 -13.51 9.92 -4.33
N PRO A 254 -14.30 9.30 -3.45
CA PRO A 254 -15.40 10.01 -2.81
C PRO A 254 -14.81 11.22 -2.09
N ALA A 255 -15.27 12.41 -2.45
CA ALA A 255 -14.83 13.64 -1.81
C ALA A 255 -15.00 13.51 -0.30
N GLN A 256 -13.99 13.92 0.47
CA GLN A 256 -14.17 14.15 1.90
C GLN A 256 -15.40 15.04 2.03
N THR A 257 -16.44 14.55 2.72
CA THR A 257 -17.57 15.38 3.09
C THR A 257 -17.03 16.51 3.93
N ALA A 258 -16.81 17.68 3.31
CA ALA A 258 -16.67 18.91 4.06
C ALA A 258 -17.89 18.97 4.98
N GLU A 259 -17.65 18.98 6.29
CA GLU A 259 -18.69 19.23 7.27
C GLU A 259 -19.43 20.49 6.83
N ARG A 260 -20.65 20.31 6.31
CA ARG A 260 -21.57 21.42 6.17
C ARG A 260 -21.90 21.84 7.59
N ARG A 261 -21.25 22.90 8.06
CA ARG A 261 -21.70 23.61 9.26
C ARG A 261 -23.16 23.99 9.02
N HIS A 262 -24.05 23.27 9.69
CA HIS A 262 -25.45 23.60 9.81
C HIS A 262 -25.52 24.83 10.72
N THR A 263 -25.55 26.03 10.14
CA THR A 263 -26.05 27.21 10.85
C THR A 263 -27.56 27.13 10.84
N ASP A 264 -28.14 26.63 11.93
CA ASP A 264 -29.54 26.84 12.23
C ASP A 264 -29.77 28.33 12.50
N ALA A 265 -30.44 29.00 11.57
CA ALA A 265 -31.05 30.30 11.77
C ALA A 265 -32.54 30.16 11.45
N SER A 266 -33.33 29.88 12.49
CA SER A 266 -34.79 29.87 12.42
C SER A 266 -35.35 31.28 12.62
N ALA A 267 -35.73 31.89 11.50
CA ALA A 267 -37.02 32.55 11.22
C ALA A 267 -37.41 33.88 11.97
N PRO A 268 -38.48 34.60 11.56
CA PRO A 268 -38.37 35.95 10.95
C PRO A 268 -39.18 37.06 11.68
N GLY A 269 -38.97 38.33 11.31
CA GLY A 269 -39.78 39.45 11.79
C GLY A 269 -39.71 40.68 10.87
N ASP A 270 -40.83 40.91 10.17
CA ASP A 270 -41.42 42.14 9.62
C ASP A 270 -40.60 43.39 9.20
N GLY A 271 -40.87 43.82 7.95
CA GLY A 271 -41.12 45.25 7.64
C GLY A 271 -40.05 46.01 6.85
N PRO A 272 -40.42 46.98 5.99
CA PRO A 272 -39.80 47.17 4.67
C PRO A 272 -38.90 48.41 4.56
N ASP A 273 -37.94 48.41 3.63
CA ASP A 273 -37.55 49.64 2.93
C ASP A 273 -36.98 49.38 1.53
N GLU A 274 -37.38 50.27 0.65
CA GLU A 274 -37.28 50.30 -0.79
C GLU A 274 -36.12 51.23 -1.16
N SER A 275 -34.97 50.71 -1.59
CA SER A 275 -34.08 51.40 -2.55
C SER A 275 -32.78 50.64 -2.79
N ARG A 276 -32.62 50.13 -4.02
CA ARG A 276 -31.50 50.40 -4.94
C ARG A 276 -31.44 49.33 -6.03
N ARG A 277 -31.48 49.79 -7.27
CA ARG A 277 -31.36 48.99 -8.49
C ARG A 277 -30.00 48.27 -8.55
N PRO A 278 -29.93 47.11 -9.23
CA PRO A 278 -28.75 46.26 -9.26
C PRO A 278 -27.74 46.70 -10.32
N THR A 279 -26.45 46.64 -9.97
CA THR A 279 -25.35 46.70 -10.93
C THR A 279 -25.12 45.30 -11.51
N VAL A 280 -25.24 45.23 -12.84
CA VAL A 280 -24.95 44.08 -13.68
C VAL A 280 -23.47 43.70 -13.60
N CYS A 281 -23.17 42.41 -13.38
CA CYS A 281 -21.89 41.82 -13.78
C CYS A 281 -22.13 40.37 -14.28
N PRO A 282 -21.38 39.89 -15.30
CA PRO A 282 -21.97 39.09 -16.38
C PRO A 282 -21.91 37.57 -16.16
N ARG A 283 -22.92 36.92 -16.76
CA ARG A 283 -23.06 35.48 -16.98
C ARG A 283 -21.77 34.87 -17.59
N ARG A 284 -21.06 34.04 -16.83
CA ARG A 284 -20.27 32.93 -17.41
C ARG A 284 -21.17 31.71 -17.53
N ARG A 285 -21.23 31.18 -18.75
CA ARG A 285 -22.00 30.00 -19.14
C ARG A 285 -21.45 28.78 -18.38
N CYS A 286 -22.23 28.20 -17.47
CA CYS A 286 -22.05 26.80 -17.10
C CYS A 286 -22.43 25.96 -18.32
N ARG A 287 -21.46 25.20 -18.87
CA ARG A 287 -21.77 24.07 -19.76
C ARG A 287 -22.15 22.88 -18.86
N PRO A 288 -23.21 22.12 -19.17
CA PRO A 288 -23.49 20.89 -18.45
C PRO A 288 -22.43 19.84 -18.82
N VAL A 289 -21.83 19.22 -17.80
CA VAL A 289 -20.99 18.03 -17.95
C VAL A 289 -21.94 16.82 -17.90
N ASP A 290 -22.60 16.55 -19.02
CA ASP A 290 -23.28 15.27 -19.23
C ASP A 290 -22.28 14.31 -19.91
N ARG A 291 -21.56 13.54 -19.10
CA ARG A 291 -20.96 12.27 -19.54
C ARG A 291 -21.19 11.19 -18.48
N LEU A 292 -22.46 10.79 -18.37
CA LEU A 292 -22.81 9.45 -17.90
C LEU A 292 -22.17 8.43 -18.85
N PHE A 293 -21.51 7.42 -18.30
CA PHE A 293 -21.19 6.19 -19.03
C PHE A 293 -22.50 5.55 -19.52
N VAL A 294 -22.78 5.62 -20.83
CA VAL A 294 -23.82 4.81 -21.48
C VAL A 294 -23.10 3.79 -22.35
N VAL A 295 -23.12 2.54 -21.91
CA VAL A 295 -22.72 1.39 -22.72
C VAL A 295 -23.76 1.22 -23.84
N PRO A 296 -23.42 1.31 -25.13
CA PRO A 296 -24.38 0.97 -26.18
C PRO A 296 -24.61 -0.55 -26.17
N ARG A 297 -25.84 -0.96 -25.85
CA ARG A 297 -26.33 -2.32 -26.14
C ARG A 297 -26.20 -2.57 -27.65
N ARG A 298 -25.21 -3.37 -28.07
CA ARG A 298 -25.21 -3.94 -29.42
C ARG A 298 -26.37 -4.93 -29.51
N ARG A 299 -27.32 -4.63 -30.41
CA ARG A 299 -28.32 -5.58 -30.89
C ARG A 299 -27.59 -6.72 -31.60
N LEU A 300 -27.71 -7.94 -31.09
CA LEU A 300 -27.49 -9.14 -31.89
C LEU A 300 -28.61 -9.22 -32.93
N ALA A 301 -28.25 -9.15 -34.22
CA ALA A 301 -29.12 -9.55 -35.32
C ALA A 301 -28.74 -10.98 -35.76
N PRO A 302 -29.71 -11.81 -36.17
CA PRO A 302 -29.53 -13.25 -36.31
C PRO A 302 -28.95 -13.60 -37.68
N SER A 303 -27.89 -14.42 -37.71
CA SER A 303 -27.42 -15.06 -38.93
C SER A 303 -28.21 -16.35 -39.18
N LEU A 304 -28.96 -16.34 -40.29
CA LEU A 304 -29.80 -17.40 -40.80
C LEU A 304 -28.99 -18.63 -41.27
N ARG A 305 -29.66 -19.78 -41.21
CA ARG A 305 -29.27 -21.06 -41.80
C ARG A 305 -29.31 -21.00 -43.33
N GLY A 306 -28.34 -21.67 -43.96
CA GLY A 306 -28.54 -22.63 -45.05
C GLY A 306 -28.68 -22.12 -46.49
N THR A 307 -27.74 -22.53 -47.36
CA THR A 307 -27.98 -23.40 -48.54
C THR A 307 -26.70 -23.60 -49.35
N THR A 308 -26.10 -24.79 -49.27
CA THR A 308 -25.97 -25.78 -50.36
C THR A 308 -25.42 -27.07 -49.78
#